data_AF-A0A8X6SGK4-F1
#
_entry.id   AF-A0A8X6SGK4-F1
#
_cell.length_a   1.000
_cell.length_b   1.000
_cell.length_c   1.000
_cell.angle_alpha   90.00
_cell.angle_beta   90.00
_cell.angle_gamma   90.00
#
_symmetry.space_group_name_H-M   'P 1'
#
loop_
_entity.id
_entity.type
_entity.pdbx_description
1 polymer ?
#
loop_
_entity_poly.entity_id
_entity_poly.type
_entity_poly.pdbx_seq_one_letter_code
_entity_poly.pdbx_strand_id
1 'polypeptide(L)' 'MVDFHKRILFSDEAHFWLNGYVNKQNCRIWSEANPQVYVATSLHPEKLTVWCALWAGGIIGPYFFKNYEGQQLYSQW' A
#
# COMPACT_ATOMS: atom_id res chain seq x y z
N MET A 1 -5.12 -4.44 36.56
CA MET A 1 -3.98 -4.39 35.61
C MET A 1 -4.26 -3.25 34.65
N VAL A 2 -3.35 -2.30 34.48
CA VAL A 2 -3.57 -1.21 33.52
C VAL A 2 -3.37 -1.78 32.12
N ASP A 3 -4.39 -1.72 31.27
CA ASP A 3 -4.33 -2.17 29.87
C ASP A 3 -3.48 -1.19 29.04
N PHE A 4 -2.16 -1.24 29.24
CA PHE A 4 -1.19 -0.36 28.58
C PHE A 4 -1.32 -0.39 27.05
N HIS A 5 -1.61 -1.56 26.48
CA HIS A 5 -1.82 -1.76 25.05
C HIS A 5 -2.94 -0.86 24.47
N LYS A 6 -3.92 -0.44 25.28
CA LYS A 6 -4.99 0.46 24.83
C LYS A 6 -4.56 1.91 24.64
N ARG A 7 -3.36 2.25 25.11
CA ARG A 7 -2.77 3.60 25.01
C ARG A 7 -1.67 3.68 23.95
N ILE A 8 -1.36 2.57 23.27
CA ILE A 8 -0.38 2.54 22.19
C ILE A 8 -1.06 2.95 20.88
N LEU A 9 -0.42 3.88 20.17
CA LEU A 9 -0.79 4.29 18.82
C LEU A 9 0.28 3.76 17.87
N PHE A 10 -0.15 3.01 16.86
CA PHE A 10 0.70 2.59 15.74
C PHE A 10 0.34 3.43 14.52
N SER A 11 1.33 3.84 13.76
CA SER A 11 1.13 4.54 12.49
C SER A 11 2.16 4.11 11.48
N ASP A 12 1.78 4.06 10.21
CA ASP A 12 2.69 3.70 9.13
C ASP A 12 2.23 4.31 7.80
N GLU A 13 3.10 4.24 6.81
CA GLU A 13 2.81 4.58 5.43
C GLU A 13 2.78 3.33 4.55
N ALA A 14 1.83 3.27 3.63
CA ALA A 14 1.74 2.20 2.64
C ALA A 14 1.56 2.76 1.23
N HIS A 15 2.17 2.08 0.26
CA HIS A 15 2.01 2.39 -1.16
C HIS A 15 1.02 1.42 -1.82
N PHE A 16 0.04 1.97 -2.54
CA PHE A 16 -0.94 1.23 -3.32
C PHE A 16 -0.77 1.54 -4.80
N TRP A 17 -0.54 0.52 -5.62
CA TRP A 17 -0.40 0.67 -7.06
C TRP A 17 -1.78 0.77 -7.72
N LEU A 18 -2.01 1.81 -8.53
CA LEU A 18 -3.32 2.05 -9.15
C LEU A 18 -3.61 1.14 -10.35
N ASN A 19 -2.58 0.55 -10.95
CA ASN A 19 -2.70 -0.31 -12.11
C ASN A 19 -2.89 -1.80 -11.75
N GLY A 20 -3.15 -2.12 -10.47
CA GLY A 20 -3.23 -3.49 -10.00
C GLY A 20 -1.90 -4.24 -10.02
N TYR A 21 -0.77 -3.51 -10.05
CA TYR A 21 0.55 -4.14 -9.98
C TYR A 21 0.69 -4.97 -8.72
N VAL A 22 0.99 -6.26 -8.91
CA VAL A 22 1.35 -7.18 -7.84
C VAL A 22 2.85 -7.40 -7.89
N ASN A 23 3.52 -7.19 -6.76
CA ASN A 23 4.95 -7.47 -6.65
C ASN A 23 5.22 -8.94 -7.03
N LYS A 24 6.11 -9.17 -8.00
CA LYS A 24 6.50 -10.51 -8.47
C LYS A 24 7.02 -11.42 -7.35
N GLN A 25 7.60 -10.88 -6.29
CA GLN A 25 8.04 -11.67 -5.13
C GLN A 25 6.88 -12.22 -4.29
N ASN A 26 5.75 -11.51 -4.28
CA ASN A 26 4.53 -11.91 -3.58
C ASN A 26 3.52 -12.62 -4.50
N CYS A 27 3.72 -12.58 -5.83
CA CYS A 27 2.85 -13.20 -6.82
C CYS A 27 3.45 -14.53 -7.30
N ARG A 28 2.92 -15.65 -6.81
CA ARG A 28 3.31 -16.99 -7.29
C ARG A 28 2.20 -17.60 -8.13
N ILE A 29 2.48 -17.77 -9.41
CA ILE A 29 1.57 -18.42 -10.37
C ILE A 29 1.89 -19.92 -10.38
N TRP A 30 0.86 -20.75 -10.21
CA TRP A 30 0.99 -22.21 -10.21
C TRP A 30 0.26 -22.79 -11.42
N SER A 31 0.85 -23.80 -12.05
CA SER A 31 0.29 -24.55 -13.17
C SER A 31 0.95 -25.94 -13.24
N GLU A 32 0.22 -26.94 -13.70
CA GLU A 32 0.75 -28.31 -13.87
C GLU A 32 1.77 -28.42 -15.01
N ALA A 33 1.69 -27.54 -16.02
CA ALA A 33 2.67 -27.37 -17.09
C ALA A 33 3.27 -25.95 -17.05
N ASN A 34 4.44 -25.74 -17.65
CA ASN A 34 5.11 -24.43 -17.68
C ASN A 34 4.14 -23.35 -18.23
N PRO A 35 3.68 -22.40 -17.38
CA PRO A 35 2.59 -21.52 -17.77
C PRO A 35 3.01 -20.42 -18.75
N GLN A 36 4.31 -20.22 -19.00
CA GLN A 36 4.86 -19.17 -19.88
C GLN A 36 4.22 -17.78 -19.66
N VAL A 37 3.87 -17.46 -18.41
CA VAL A 37 3.18 -16.20 -18.11
C VAL A 37 4.18 -15.06 -18.04
N TYR A 38 4.05 -14.13 -18.99
CA TYR A 38 4.76 -12.85 -18.99
C TYR A 38 3.77 -11.74 -18.65
N VAL A 39 3.85 -11.22 -17.42
CA VAL A 39 3.13 -9.99 -17.06
C VAL A 39 4.05 -8.81 -17.35
N ALA A 40 3.79 -8.13 -18.47
CA ALA A 40 4.41 -6.84 -18.76
C ALA A 40 3.89 -5.82 -17.73
N THR A 41 4.80 -5.09 -17.10
CA THR A 41 4.44 -4.03 -16.15
C THR A 41 5.09 -2.74 -16.61
N SER A 42 4.39 -1.62 -16.47
CA SER A 42 4.99 -0.29 -16.59
C SER A 42 6.19 -0.17 -15.64
N LEU A 43 7.27 0.46 -16.10
CA LEU A 43 8.46 0.72 -15.29
C LEU A 43 8.17 1.74 -14.17
N HIS A 44 7.21 2.63 -14.39
CA HIS A 44 6.79 3.67 -13.44
C HIS A 44 5.27 3.69 -13.32
N PRO A 45 4.67 2.67 -12.67
CA PRO A 45 3.24 2.70 -12.41
C PRO A 45 2.94 3.73 -11.32
N GLU A 46 1.84 4.47 -11.49
CA GLU A 46 1.38 5.40 -10.48
C GLU A 46 1.04 4.65 -9.19
N LYS A 47 1.65 5.08 -8.09
CA LYS A 47 1.33 4.61 -6.75
C LYS A 47 0.82 5.74 -5.88
N LEU A 48 -0.08 5.37 -5.00
CA LEU A 48 -0.64 6.22 -3.99
C LEU A 48 -0.02 5.91 -2.63
N THR A 49 0.59 6.89 -1.99
CA THR A 49 1.01 6.78 -0.59
C THR A 49 -0.14 7.17 0.33
N VAL A 50 -0.43 6.32 1.31
CA VAL A 50 -1.43 6.57 2.35
C VAL A 50 -0.75 6.42 3.70
N TRP A 51 -0.91 7.43 4.55
CA TRP A 51 -0.61 7.30 5.96
C TRP A 51 -1.86 6.85 6.71
N CYS A 52 -1.71 5.93 7.66
CA CYS A 52 -2.80 5.53 8.53
C CYS A 52 -2.28 5.22 9.92
N ALA A 53 -3.09 5.50 10.94
CA ALA A 53 -2.82 5.06 12.30
C ALA A 53 -3.91 4.15 12.84
N LEU A 54 -3.54 3.32 13.82
CA LEU A 54 -4.44 2.42 14.52
C LEU A 54 -4.09 2.39 16.00
N TRP A 55 -5.13 2.25 16.81
CA TRP A 55 -5.03 2.06 18.25
C TRP A 55 -6.20 1.19 18.72
N ALA A 56 -6.30 0.92 20.02
CA ALA A 56 -7.35 0.04 20.55
C ALA A 56 -8.78 0.55 20.32
N GLY A 57 -8.97 1.85 20.06
CA GLY A 57 -10.28 2.42 19.72
C GLY A 57 -10.64 2.36 18.24
N GLY A 58 -9.74 1.86 17.37
CA GLY A 58 -9.97 1.71 15.94
C GLY A 58 -8.93 2.42 15.07
N ILE A 59 -9.34 2.71 13.85
CA ILE A 59 -8.50 3.31 12.81
C ILE A 59 -8.60 4.83 12.86
N ILE A 60 -7.47 5.51 12.84
CA ILE A 60 -7.36 6.95 12.68
C ILE A 60 -6.87 7.21 11.26
N GLY A 61 -7.83 7.55 10.41
CA GLY A 61 -7.68 8.19 9.10
C GLY A 61 -6.80 7.46 8.08
N PRO A 62 -7.27 7.26 6.84
CA PRO A 62 -6.39 7.25 5.69
C PRO A 62 -6.10 8.71 5.28
N TYR A 63 -4.86 9.16 5.47
CA TYR A 63 -4.39 10.44 4.93
C TYR A 63 -3.70 10.21 3.58
N PHE A 64 -4.30 10.79 2.54
CA PHE A 64 -3.76 10.78 1.19
C PHE A 64 -2.88 12.00 0.99
N PHE A 65 -1.60 11.78 0.71
CA PHE A 65 -0.68 12.87 0.40
C PHE A 65 -1.15 13.63 -0.84
N LYS A 66 -0.89 14.95 -0.85
CA LYS A 66 -1.27 15.85 -1.94
C LYS A 66 -0.08 16.69 -2.38
N ASN A 67 -0.06 17.08 -3.66
CA ASN A 67 0.90 18.03 -4.21
C ASN A 67 0.53 19.47 -3.83
N TYR A 68 1.35 20.44 -4.23
CA TYR A 68 1.14 21.88 -3.96
C TYR A 68 -0.16 22.45 -4.58
N GLU A 69 -0.72 21.75 -5.58
CA GLU A 69 -1.99 22.11 -6.23
C GLU A 69 -3.20 21.46 -5.54
N GLY A 70 -2.99 20.70 -4.46
CA GLY A 70 -4.05 20.02 -3.71
C GLY A 70 -4.56 18.74 -4.36
N GLN A 71 -3.94 18.29 -5.46
CA GLN A 71 -4.21 17.01 -6.09
C GLN A 71 -3.50 15.90 -5.34
N GLN A 72 -4.05 14.69 -5.38
CA GLN A 72 -3.45 13.52 -4.73
C GLN A 72 -2.06 13.24 -5.32
N LEU A 73 -1.08 13.09 -4.44
CA LEU A 73 0.32 12.89 -4.81
C LEU A 73 0.50 11.43 -5.24
N TYR A 74 0.61 11.22 -6.54
CA TYR A 74 1.05 9.95 -7.10
C TYR A 74 2.57 9.98 -7.20
N SER A 75 3.24 9.10 -6.45
CA SER A 75 4.70 8.99 -6.57
C SER A 75 5.05 8.12 -7.78
N GLN A 76 5.99 8.60 -8.60
CA GLN A 76 6.57 7.83 -9.72
C GLN A 76 7.97 7.26 -9.37
N TRP A 77 8.45 7.54 -8.14
CA TRP A 77 9.69 7.05 -7.55
C TRP A 77 9.39 6.24 -6.30
#